data_AF-A0A951DJN0-F1
#
_entry.id   AF-A0A951DJN0-F1
#
_cell.length_a   1.000
_cell.length_b   1.000
_cell.length_c   1.000
_cell.angle_alpha   90.00
_cell.angle_beta   90.00
_cell.angle_gamma   90.00
#
_symmetry.space_group_name_H-M   'P 1'
#
loop_
_entity.id
_entity.type
_entity.pdbx_description
1 polymer ?
#
loop_
_entity_poly.entity_id
_entity_poly.type
_entity_poly.pdbx_seq_one_letter_code
_entity_poly.pdbx_strand_id
1 'polypeptide(L)'
;MNPRVAAAWSFAALTVALSTDNPIYRGIVLLAALNVLVAFRRDETRLKPLLLALAIAATTSLLVTALFSHTGTHVLLRIPSGVPGAGGDITLEAIVFGVTTGLGVAAALAAAATLSIVVAPHELVGALPRALARSGAAVGTALNLIPGMARSATEIRDAQRMRGWRPRRVSDWPDIAVPIVLTSIESSLTLA
;
A
#
# COMPACT_ATOMS: atom_id res chain seq x y z
N MET A 1 4.85 13.03 15.16
CA MET A 1 4.85 11.80 16.01
C MET A 1 6.24 11.17 15.93
N ASN A 2 6.78 10.57 16.99
CA ASN A 2 8.10 9.93 16.90
C ASN A 2 8.03 8.71 15.94
N PRO A 3 8.88 8.63 14.90
CA PRO A 3 8.85 7.55 13.90
C PRO A 3 8.91 6.14 14.49
N ARG A 4 9.68 5.96 15.57
CA ARG A 4 9.82 4.66 16.26
C ARG A 4 8.53 4.22 16.92
N VAL A 5 7.80 5.17 17.52
CA VAL A 5 6.52 4.92 18.19
C VAL A 5 5.46 4.59 17.16
N ALA A 6 5.43 5.31 16.04
CA ALA A 6 4.54 5.01 14.93
C ALA A 6 4.78 3.62 14.35
N ALA A 7 6.04 3.25 14.13
CA ALA A 7 6.42 1.92 13.65
C ALA A 7 6.03 0.81 14.63
N ALA A 8 6.35 0.97 15.92
CA ALA A 8 5.98 0.02 16.95
C ALA A 8 4.46 -0.13 17.10
N TRP A 9 3.73 0.98 17.05
CA TRP A 9 2.27 0.99 17.10
C TRP A 9 1.65 0.30 15.89
N SER A 10 2.10 0.62 14.67
CA SER A 10 1.62 -0.05 13.45
C SER A 10 1.93 -1.53 13.46
N PHE A 11 3.11 -1.94 13.93
CA PHE A 11 3.48 -3.36 14.05
C PHE A 11 2.60 -4.09 15.07
N ALA A 12 2.34 -3.48 16.23
CA ALA A 12 1.44 -4.04 17.23
C ALA A 12 0.00 -4.16 16.71
N ALA A 13 -0.50 -3.11 16.06
CA ALA A 13 -1.84 -3.10 15.44
C ALA A 13 -1.97 -4.17 14.35
N LEU A 14 -0.94 -4.33 13.50
CA LEU A 14 -0.90 -5.39 12.48
C LEU A 14 -0.95 -6.77 13.14
N THR A 15 -0.13 -6.97 14.18
CA THR A 15 -0.07 -8.23 14.92
C THR A 15 -1.44 -8.61 15.48
N VAL A 16 -2.15 -7.67 16.11
CA VAL A 16 -3.51 -7.90 16.64
C VAL A 16 -4.50 -8.22 15.52
N ALA A 17 -4.45 -7.49 14.40
CA ALA A 17 -5.35 -7.71 13.27
C ALA A 17 -5.17 -9.09 12.62
N LEU A 18 -3.93 -9.59 12.56
CA LEU A 18 -3.56 -10.87 11.96
C LEU A 18 -3.67 -12.06 12.92
N SER A 19 -3.50 -11.86 14.23
CA SER A 19 -3.52 -12.97 15.21
C SER A 19 -4.92 -13.32 15.70
N THR A 20 -5.90 -12.43 15.50
CA THR A 20 -7.22 -12.54 16.11
C THR A 20 -8.30 -12.66 15.04
N ASP A 21 -9.19 -13.64 15.18
CA ASP A 21 -10.40 -13.79 14.34
C ASP A 21 -11.65 -13.12 14.92
N ASN A 22 -11.57 -12.65 16.16
CA ASN A 22 -12.68 -11.95 16.78
C ASN A 22 -12.90 -10.56 16.13
N PRO A 23 -14.10 -10.30 15.59
CA PRO A 23 -14.40 -9.08 14.83
C PRO A 23 -14.33 -7.81 15.66
N ILE A 24 -14.56 -7.89 16.98
CA ILE A 24 -14.53 -6.73 17.88
C ILE A 24 -13.11 -6.15 17.93
N TYR A 25 -12.09 -6.98 18.09
CA TYR A 25 -10.70 -6.53 18.13
C TYR A 25 -10.27 -5.93 16.79
N ARG A 26 -10.64 -6.55 15.67
CA ARG A 26 -10.39 -6.01 14.32
C ARG A 26 -11.06 -4.64 14.13
N GLY A 27 -12.29 -4.48 14.60
CA GLY A 27 -13.01 -3.21 14.57
C GLY A 27 -12.34 -2.12 15.42
N ILE A 28 -11.87 -2.45 16.62
CA ILE A 28 -11.13 -1.52 17.48
C ILE A 28 -9.82 -1.09 16.82
N VAL A 29 -9.06 -2.02 16.23
CA VAL A 29 -7.82 -1.70 15.50
C VAL A 29 -8.10 -0.77 14.32
N LEU A 30 -9.16 -1.04 13.55
CA LEU A 30 -9.55 -0.20 12.43
C LEU A 30 -9.90 1.22 12.90
N LEU A 31 -10.72 1.35 13.94
CA LEU A 31 -11.09 2.65 14.51
C LEU A 31 -9.88 3.40 15.06
N ALA A 32 -8.99 2.71 15.76
CA ALA A 32 -7.75 3.30 16.27
C ALA A 32 -6.85 3.79 15.13
N ALA A 33 -6.70 3.01 14.05
CA ALA A 33 -5.94 3.40 12.87
C ALA A 33 -6.55 4.62 12.17
N LEU A 34 -7.88 4.64 11.99
CA LEU A 34 -8.57 5.79 11.44
C LEU A 34 -8.40 7.03 12.33
N ASN A 35 -8.43 6.88 13.65
CA ASN A 35 -8.20 7.98 14.58
C ASN A 35 -6.78 8.55 14.45
N VAL A 36 -5.76 7.70 14.42
CA VAL A 36 -4.37 8.13 14.21
C VAL A 36 -4.19 8.82 12.86
N LEU A 37 -4.81 8.28 11.80
CA LEU A 37 -4.80 8.91 10.48
C LEU A 37 -5.46 10.28 10.49
N VAL A 38 -6.59 10.46 11.18
CA VAL A 38 -7.25 11.76 11.26
C VAL A 38 -6.44 12.75 12.10
N ALA A 39 -5.83 12.30 13.19
CA ALA A 39 -5.09 13.16 14.12
C ALA A 39 -3.68 13.54 13.64
N PHE A 40 -2.99 12.65 12.93
CA PHE A 40 -1.57 12.81 12.57
C PHE A 40 -1.29 12.79 11.06
N ARG A 41 -2.32 12.79 10.20
CA ARG A 41 -2.12 12.99 8.75
C ARG A 41 -1.44 14.33 8.48
N ARG A 42 -0.61 14.36 7.45
CA ARG A 42 -0.16 15.62 6.84
C ARG A 42 -1.33 16.24 6.09
N ASP A 43 -1.52 17.56 6.20
CA ASP A 43 -2.67 18.28 5.63
C ASP A 43 -2.84 18.07 4.12
N GLU A 44 -1.74 17.82 3.42
CA GLU A 44 -1.72 17.56 1.98
C GLU A 44 -2.24 16.16 1.60
N THR A 45 -2.36 15.24 2.57
CA THR A 45 -2.70 13.84 2.30
C THR A 45 -4.21 13.63 2.20
N ARG A 46 -4.68 13.24 1.00
CA ARG A 46 -6.08 12.89 0.78
C ARG A 46 -6.37 11.48 1.29
N LEU A 47 -7.34 11.36 2.21
CA LEU A 47 -7.79 10.05 2.72
C LEU A 47 -8.75 9.32 1.78
N LYS A 48 -9.37 10.02 0.82
CA LYS A 48 -10.31 9.42 -0.15
C LYS A 48 -9.76 8.18 -0.88
N PRO A 49 -8.55 8.21 -1.49
CA PRO A 49 -8.00 7.01 -2.15
C PRO A 49 -7.75 5.87 -1.17
N LEU A 50 -7.35 6.17 0.07
CA LEU A 50 -7.17 5.16 1.10
C LEU A 50 -8.51 4.50 1.48
N LEU A 51 -9.54 5.30 1.79
CA LEU A 51 -10.87 4.78 2.11
C LEU A 51 -11.46 3.96 0.97
N LEU A 52 -11.23 4.36 -0.27
CA LEU A 52 -11.62 3.59 -1.45
C LEU A 52 -10.87 2.25 -1.50
N ALA A 53 -9.55 2.25 -1.25
CA ALA A 53 -8.76 1.02 -1.20
C ALA A 53 -9.23 0.08 -0.07
N LEU A 54 -9.54 0.60 1.13
CA LEU A 54 -10.12 -0.19 2.22
C LEU A 54 -11.47 -0.78 1.82
N ALA A 55 -12.35 0.03 1.21
CA ALA A 55 -13.68 -0.42 0.78
C ALA A 55 -13.58 -1.51 -0.29
N ILE A 56 -12.70 -1.34 -1.28
CA ILE A 56 -12.44 -2.33 -2.33
C ILE A 56 -11.88 -3.62 -1.72
N ALA A 57 -10.91 -3.52 -0.81
CA ALA A 57 -10.31 -4.69 -0.18
C ALA A 57 -11.34 -5.46 0.67
N ALA A 58 -12.10 -4.74 1.51
CA ALA A 58 -13.14 -5.35 2.34
C ALA A 58 -14.24 -6.00 1.50
N THR A 59 -14.68 -5.32 0.43
CA THR A 59 -15.72 -5.83 -0.47
C THR A 59 -15.22 -7.04 -1.26
N THR A 60 -13.99 -6.99 -1.79
CA THR A 60 -13.37 -8.12 -2.49
C THR A 60 -13.24 -9.33 -1.57
N SER A 61 -12.75 -9.13 -0.33
CA SER A 61 -12.69 -10.21 0.67
C SER A 61 -14.08 -10.78 0.97
N LEU A 62 -15.08 -9.92 1.18
CA LEU A 62 -16.47 -10.37 1.38
C LEU A 62 -16.96 -11.22 0.20
N LEU A 63 -16.78 -10.75 -1.04
CA LEU A 63 -17.23 -11.44 -2.23
C LEU A 63 -16.53 -12.79 -2.41
N VAL A 64 -15.21 -12.83 -2.25
CA VAL A 64 -14.43 -14.07 -2.35
C VAL A 64 -14.86 -15.04 -1.26
N THR A 65 -14.95 -14.58 -0.02
CA THR A 65 -15.34 -15.46 1.09
C THR A 65 -16.79 -15.94 0.95
N ALA A 66 -17.71 -15.10 0.51
CA ALA A 66 -19.11 -15.46 0.29
C ALA A 66 -19.29 -16.47 -0.86
N LEU A 67 -18.45 -16.38 -1.90
CA LEU A 67 -18.53 -17.25 -3.07
C LEU A 67 -17.89 -18.62 -2.83
N PHE A 68 -16.82 -18.68 -2.03
CA PHE A 68 -16.06 -19.90 -1.78
C PHE A 68 -16.47 -20.64 -0.50
N SER A 69 -17.14 -19.97 0.45
CA SER A 69 -17.61 -20.60 1.69
C SER A 69 -18.96 -21.29 1.48
N HIS A 70 -18.92 -22.62 1.36
CA HIS A 70 -20.10 -23.48 1.18
C HIS A 70 -20.58 -24.10 2.51
N THR A 71 -20.10 -23.60 3.64
CA THR A 71 -20.30 -24.20 4.96
C THR A 71 -21.36 -23.42 5.75
N GLY A 72 -22.61 -23.44 5.31
CA GLY A 72 -23.71 -22.76 6.00
C GLY A 72 -25.02 -23.53 5.87
N THR A 73 -25.86 -23.43 6.90
CA THR A 73 -27.15 -24.12 6.98
C THR A 73 -28.30 -23.23 6.51
N HIS A 74 -28.13 -21.90 6.56
CA HIS A 74 -29.13 -20.93 6.14
C HIS A 74 -28.82 -20.33 4.78
N VAL A 75 -29.41 -20.93 3.73
CA VAL A 75 -29.28 -20.48 2.34
C VAL A 75 -30.15 -19.23 2.11
N LEU A 76 -29.54 -18.13 1.65
CA LEU A 76 -30.25 -16.89 1.28
C LEU A 76 -30.51 -16.81 -0.22
N LEU A 77 -29.53 -17.19 -1.03
CA LEU A 77 -29.57 -17.08 -2.49
C LEU A 77 -28.92 -18.32 -3.11
N ARG A 78 -29.66 -19.01 -3.98
CA ARG A 78 -29.17 -20.18 -4.69
C ARG A 78 -28.78 -19.77 -6.10
N ILE A 79 -27.48 -19.72 -6.37
CA ILE A 79 -26.97 -19.39 -7.71
C ILE A 79 -27.04 -20.66 -8.57
N PRO A 80 -27.63 -20.62 -9.77
CA PRO A 80 -27.70 -21.77 -10.65
C PRO A 80 -26.32 -22.36 -10.93
N SER A 81 -26.21 -23.69 -10.89
CA SER A 81 -24.97 -24.48 -11.00
C SER A 81 -24.26 -24.40 -12.36
N GLY A 82 -24.64 -23.46 -13.23
CA GLY A 82 -24.05 -23.25 -14.55
C GLY A 82 -22.83 -22.34 -14.57
N VAL A 83 -22.44 -21.73 -13.45
CA VAL A 83 -21.30 -20.81 -13.37
C VAL A 83 -20.10 -21.50 -12.70
N PRO A 84 -18.98 -21.75 -13.42
CA PRO A 84 -17.81 -22.41 -12.84
C PRO A 84 -17.18 -21.51 -11.75
N GLY A 85 -17.04 -22.04 -10.53
CA GLY A 85 -16.47 -21.34 -9.38
C GLY A 85 -17.43 -20.44 -8.59
N ALA A 86 -18.62 -20.14 -9.14
CA ALA A 86 -19.63 -19.26 -8.53
C ALA A 86 -21.02 -19.91 -8.35
N GLY A 87 -21.19 -21.14 -8.84
CA GLY A 87 -22.42 -21.91 -8.67
C GLY A 87 -22.49 -22.49 -7.26
N GLY A 88 -23.49 -22.08 -6.49
CA GLY A 88 -23.65 -22.52 -5.11
C GLY A 88 -24.70 -21.74 -4.33
N ASP A 89 -25.00 -22.24 -3.14
CA ASP A 89 -25.89 -21.62 -2.17
C ASP A 89 -25.11 -20.55 -1.38
N ILE A 90 -25.40 -19.27 -1.59
CA ILE A 90 -24.91 -18.17 -0.75
C ILE A 90 -25.66 -18.24 0.57
N THR A 91 -24.91 -18.49 1.65
CA THR A 91 -25.45 -18.63 3.00
C THR A 91 -25.25 -17.37 3.82
N LEU A 92 -26.09 -17.17 4.84
CA LEU A 92 -25.94 -16.04 5.77
C LEU A 92 -24.59 -16.11 6.51
N GLU A 93 -24.19 -17.32 6.88
CA GLU A 93 -22.94 -17.61 7.55
C GLU A 93 -21.73 -17.23 6.68
N ALA A 94 -21.79 -17.48 5.37
CA ALA A 94 -20.75 -17.07 4.43
C ALA A 94 -20.63 -15.54 4.32
N ILE A 95 -21.75 -14.81 4.36
CA ILE A 95 -21.76 -13.34 4.39
C ILE A 95 -21.13 -12.84 5.69
N VAL A 96 -21.56 -13.35 6.85
CA VAL A 96 -21.00 -12.94 8.15
C VAL A 96 -19.50 -13.21 8.19
N PHE A 97 -19.08 -14.40 7.77
CA PHE A 97 -17.67 -14.77 7.72
C PHE A 97 -16.88 -13.87 6.75
N GLY A 98 -17.45 -13.53 5.59
CA GLY A 98 -16.86 -12.59 4.64
C GLY A 98 -16.73 -11.18 5.19
N VAL A 99 -17.72 -10.69 5.94
CA VAL A 99 -17.66 -9.38 6.61
C VAL A 99 -16.55 -9.37 7.67
N THR A 100 -16.45 -10.42 8.50
CA THR A 100 -15.38 -10.50 9.52
C THR A 100 -13.97 -10.61 8.91
N THR A 101 -13.85 -11.28 7.78
CA THR A 101 -12.59 -11.40 7.03
C THR A 101 -12.23 -10.07 6.38
N GLY A 102 -13.17 -9.44 5.69
CA GLY A 102 -12.98 -8.12 5.07
C GLY A 102 -12.65 -7.04 6.10
N LEU A 103 -13.25 -7.09 7.29
CA LEU A 103 -12.89 -6.22 8.41
C LEU A 103 -11.43 -6.42 8.87
N GLY A 104 -10.95 -7.67 8.92
CA GLY A 104 -9.55 -7.98 9.25
C GLY A 104 -8.57 -7.42 8.24
N VAL A 105 -8.86 -7.61 6.95
CA VAL A 105 -8.05 -7.04 5.86
C VAL A 105 -8.05 -5.52 5.91
N ALA A 106 -9.21 -4.89 6.11
CA ALA A 106 -9.33 -3.44 6.24
C ALA A 106 -8.53 -2.90 7.45
N ALA A 107 -8.59 -3.58 8.59
CA ALA A 107 -7.85 -3.20 9.79
C ALA A 107 -6.33 -3.29 9.58
N ALA A 108 -5.85 -4.38 8.96
CA ALA A 108 -4.44 -4.56 8.65
C ALA A 108 -3.93 -3.51 7.64
N LEU A 109 -4.71 -3.24 6.59
CA LEU A 109 -4.40 -2.19 5.62
C LEU A 109 -4.37 -0.81 6.26
N ALA A 110 -5.33 -0.49 7.14
CA ALA A 110 -5.35 0.78 7.86
C ALA A 110 -4.12 0.95 8.77
N ALA A 111 -3.75 -0.11 9.50
CA ALA A 111 -2.57 -0.11 10.39
C ALA A 111 -1.28 0.11 9.60
N ALA A 112 -1.14 -0.53 8.43
CA ALA A 112 0.00 -0.33 7.53
C ALA A 112 -0.01 1.08 6.90
N ALA A 113 -1.16 1.54 6.42
CA ALA A 113 -1.32 2.86 5.82
C ALA A 113 -0.98 3.98 6.80
N THR A 114 -1.28 3.80 8.08
CA THR A 114 -0.91 4.74 9.15
C THR A 114 0.60 4.98 9.16
N LEU A 115 1.41 3.93 9.03
CA LEU A 115 2.87 4.06 8.97
C LEU A 115 3.31 4.85 7.74
N SER A 116 2.76 4.51 6.57
CA SER A 116 3.12 5.13 5.28
C SER A 116 2.70 6.60 5.17
N ILE A 117 1.60 6.99 5.82
CA ILE A 117 1.05 8.35 5.74
C ILE A 117 1.63 9.26 6.82
N VAL A 118 1.81 8.74 8.04
CA VAL A 118 2.26 9.54 9.19
C VAL A 118 3.79 9.73 9.21
N VAL A 119 4.55 8.74 8.73
CA VAL A 119 6.02 8.75 8.82
C VAL A 119 6.64 8.90 7.43
N ALA A 120 7.62 9.80 7.27
CA ALA A 120 8.35 9.88 6.00
C ALA A 120 9.33 8.71 5.84
N PRO A 121 9.59 8.23 4.60
CA PRO A 121 10.52 7.12 4.35
C PRO A 121 11.92 7.32 4.94
N HIS A 122 12.45 8.55 4.90
CA HIS A 122 13.76 8.87 5.46
C HIS A 122 13.76 8.85 7.01
N GLU A 123 12.63 9.18 7.65
CA GLU A 123 12.48 9.11 9.10
C GLU A 123 12.46 7.66 9.60
N LEU A 124 11.87 6.74 8.84
CA LEU A 124 11.89 5.31 9.14
C LEU A 124 13.31 4.75 9.15
N VAL A 125 14.14 5.20 8.22
CA VAL A 125 15.54 4.79 8.16
C VAL A 125 16.32 5.27 9.40
N GLY A 126 16.12 6.52 9.82
CA GLY A 126 16.72 7.03 11.06
C GLY A 126 16.17 6.38 12.34
N ALA A 127 14.99 5.76 12.25
CA ALA A 127 14.34 5.07 13.36
C ALA A 127 14.91 3.68 13.64
N LEU A 128 15.66 3.08 12.71
CA LEU A 128 16.18 1.70 12.80
C LEU A 128 17.10 1.49 14.02
N PRO A 129 17.06 0.28 14.65
CA PRO A 129 17.93 -0.06 15.77
C PRO A 129 19.40 -0.09 15.35
N ARG A 130 20.33 0.11 16.30
CA ARG A 130 21.78 0.20 16.02
C ARG A 130 22.35 -0.99 15.24
N ALA A 131 21.80 -2.19 15.44
CA ALA A 131 22.18 -3.39 14.68
C ALA A 131 21.92 -3.25 13.17
N LEU A 132 20.90 -2.50 12.78
CA LEU A 132 20.53 -2.22 11.39
C LEU A 132 20.98 -0.81 10.96
N ALA A 133 21.75 -0.08 11.75
CA ALA A 133 22.12 1.30 11.42
C ALA A 133 22.96 1.39 10.13
N ARG A 134 23.81 0.39 9.85
CA ARG A 134 24.66 0.37 8.65
C ARG A 134 23.85 0.13 7.38
N SER A 135 22.94 -0.85 7.40
CA SER A 135 22.03 -1.13 6.28
C SER A 135 20.99 -0.02 6.13
N GLY A 136 20.47 0.48 7.25
CA GLY A 136 19.60 1.63 7.32
C GLY A 136 20.23 2.84 6.64
N ALA A 137 21.43 3.25 7.05
CA ALA A 137 22.13 4.38 6.43
C ALA A 137 22.28 4.21 4.92
N ALA A 138 22.65 3.02 4.43
CA ALA A 138 22.75 2.74 2.99
C ALA A 138 21.40 2.85 2.26
N VAL A 139 20.31 2.37 2.87
CA VAL A 139 18.95 2.51 2.31
C VAL A 139 18.50 3.97 2.34
N GLY A 140 18.79 4.70 3.42
CA GLY A 140 18.45 6.12 3.56
C GLY A 140 19.14 7.00 2.52
N THR A 141 20.43 6.78 2.30
CA THR A 141 21.16 7.49 1.25
C THR A 141 20.60 7.17 -0.13
N ALA A 142 20.30 5.90 -0.42
CA ALA A 142 19.66 5.51 -1.68
C ALA A 142 18.28 6.17 -1.88
N LEU A 143 17.43 6.18 -0.85
CA LEU A 143 16.12 6.84 -0.89
C LEU A 143 16.23 8.35 -1.12
N ASN A 144 17.29 8.99 -0.60
CA ASN A 144 17.50 10.42 -0.77
C ASN A 144 17.89 10.80 -2.22
N LEU A 145 18.39 9.86 -3.02
CA LEU A 145 18.72 10.06 -4.43
C LEU A 145 17.48 10.06 -5.33
N ILE A 146 16.39 9.40 -4.91
CA ILE A 146 15.14 9.25 -5.68
C ILE A 146 14.56 10.60 -6.14
N PRO A 147 14.36 11.62 -5.27
CA PRO A 147 13.81 12.90 -5.71
C PRO A 147 14.72 13.64 -6.69
N GLY A 148 16.04 13.49 -6.56
CA GLY A 148 17.01 14.01 -7.54
C GLY A 148 16.82 13.36 -8.91
N MET A 149 16.81 12.02 -8.93
CA MET A 149 16.59 11.22 -10.14
C MET A 149 15.25 11.54 -10.81
N ALA A 150 14.18 11.74 -10.04
CA ALA A 150 12.86 12.10 -10.56
C ALA A 150 12.84 13.47 -11.25
N ARG A 151 13.56 14.46 -10.70
CA ARG A 151 13.70 15.79 -11.31
C ARG A 151 14.48 15.70 -12.62
N SER A 152 15.63 15.05 -12.61
CA SER A 152 16.44 14.85 -13.83
C SER A 152 15.67 14.09 -14.91
N ALA A 153 14.90 13.06 -14.54
CA ALA A 153 14.05 12.34 -15.48
C ALA A 153 12.95 13.24 -16.08
N THR A 154 12.40 14.18 -15.30
CA THR A 154 11.38 15.12 -15.78
C THR A 154 11.98 16.14 -16.75
N GLU A 155 13.14 16.72 -16.41
CA GLU A 155 13.87 17.65 -17.26
C GLU A 155 14.26 17.03 -18.61
N ILE A 156 14.76 15.79 -18.59
CA ILE A 156 15.10 15.05 -19.81
C ILE A 156 13.85 14.76 -20.64
N ARG A 157 12.74 14.39 -19.99
CA ARG A 157 11.46 14.15 -20.67
C ARG A 157 10.94 15.41 -21.36
N ASP A 158 11.07 16.57 -20.72
CA ASP A 158 10.61 17.83 -21.28
C ASP A 158 11.54 18.35 -22.39
N ALA A 159 12.85 18.14 -22.27
CA ALA A 159 13.80 18.39 -23.35
C ALA A 159 13.51 17.53 -24.59
N GLN A 160 13.20 16.25 -24.40
CA GLN A 160 12.82 15.37 -25.51
C GLN A 160 11.48 15.77 -26.14
N ARG A 161 10.49 16.19 -25.33
CA ARG A 161 9.23 16.72 -25.85
C ARG A 161 9.43 17.96 -26.74
N MET A 162 10.36 18.85 -26.38
CA MET A 162 10.72 20.00 -27.22
C MET A 162 11.37 19.58 -28.55
N ARG A 163 12.03 18.41 -28.59
CA ARG A 163 12.56 17.79 -29.82
C ARG A 163 11.50 17.01 -30.62
N GLY A 164 10.22 17.10 -30.25
CA GLY A 164 9.11 16.45 -30.94
C GLY A 164 8.82 15.02 -30.49
N TRP A 165 9.50 14.53 -29.45
CA TRP A 165 9.24 13.21 -28.89
C TRP A 165 7.86 13.16 -28.21
N ARG A 166 7.03 12.22 -28.62
CA ARG A 166 5.68 11.98 -28.09
C ARG A 166 5.61 10.55 -27.56
N PRO A 167 5.49 10.32 -26.24
CA PRO A 167 5.40 8.97 -25.71
C PRO A 167 4.10 8.34 -26.19
N ARG A 168 4.20 7.38 -27.11
CA ARG A 168 3.04 6.65 -27.66
C ARG A 168 3.09 5.16 -27.34
N ARG A 169 4.28 4.59 -27.16
CA ARG A 169 4.46 3.18 -26.80
C ARG A 169 5.56 2.96 -25.77
N VAL A 170 5.46 1.82 -25.08
CA VAL A 170 6.51 1.30 -24.19
C VAL A 170 7.83 1.04 -24.94
N SER A 171 7.77 0.86 -26.28
CA SER A 171 8.95 0.73 -27.15
C SER A 171 9.81 1.98 -27.24
N ASP A 172 9.29 3.15 -26.84
CA ASP A 172 9.99 4.44 -26.97
C ASP A 172 10.84 4.76 -25.72
N TRP A 173 10.94 3.80 -24.78
CA TRP A 173 11.74 3.91 -23.56
C TRP A 173 13.26 4.11 -23.77
N PRO A 174 13.91 3.51 -24.79
CA PRO A 174 15.34 3.69 -25.03
C PRO A 174 15.72 5.16 -25.27
N ASP A 175 14.83 5.95 -25.88
CA ASP A 175 15.05 7.37 -26.20
C ASP A 175 15.18 8.25 -24.94
N ILE A 176 14.72 7.77 -23.79
CA ILE A 176 14.89 8.43 -22.49
C ILE A 176 15.97 7.75 -21.65
N ALA A 177 16.01 6.42 -21.64
CA ALA A 177 16.92 5.65 -20.78
C ALA A 177 18.39 5.85 -21.17
N VAL A 178 18.69 5.85 -22.47
CA VAL A 178 20.07 5.99 -22.96
C VAL A 178 20.66 7.37 -22.60
N PRO A 179 19.96 8.51 -22.84
CA PRO A 179 20.44 9.81 -22.40
C PRO A 179 20.67 9.91 -20.89
N ILE A 180 19.76 9.38 -20.06
CA ILE A 180 19.90 9.42 -18.59
C ILE A 180 21.20 8.73 -18.15
N VAL A 181 21.48 7.56 -18.71
CA VAL A 181 22.70 6.80 -18.39
C VAL A 181 23.94 7.56 -18.84
N LEU A 182 23.92 8.10 -20.06
CA LEU A 182 25.05 8.87 -20.60
C LEU A 182 25.34 10.13 -19.76
N THR A 183 24.32 10.92 -19.44
CA THR A 183 24.46 12.12 -18.61
C THR A 183 24.92 11.78 -17.20
N SER A 184 24.47 10.65 -16.64
CA SER A 184 24.96 10.18 -15.33
C SER A 184 26.44 9.78 -15.37
N ILE A 185 26.90 9.17 -16.46
CA ILE A 185 28.31 8.81 -16.67
C ILE A 185 29.16 10.07 -16.82
N GLU A 186 28.76 11.02 -17.68
CA GLU A 186 29.46 12.30 -17.86
C GLU A 186 29.55 13.09 -16.55
N SER A 187 28.46 13.14 -15.79
CA SER A 187 28.44 13.81 -14.49
C SER A 187 29.35 13.11 -13.47
N SER A 188 29.50 11.78 -13.51
CA SER A 188 30.42 11.07 -12.61
C SER A 188 31.90 11.32 -12.98
N LEU A 189 32.21 11.44 -14.26
CA LEU A 189 33.56 11.69 -14.76
C LEU A 189 34.05 13.11 -14.51
N THR A 190 33.13 14.08 -14.44
CA THR A 190 33.45 15.48 -14.14
C THR A 190 33.63 15.74 -12.63
N LEU A 191 33.15 14.82 -11.79
CA LEU A 191 33.25 14.88 -10.33
C LEU A 191 34.44 14.10 -9.76
N ALA A 192 35.12 13.29 -10.58
CA ALA A 192 36.32 12.51 -10.23
C ALA A 192 37.59 13.22 -10.70
#